data_AF-A0A8J6LM94-F1
#
_entry.id   AF-A0A8J6LM94-F1
#
_cell.length_a   1.000
_cell.length_b   1.000
_cell.length_c   1.000
_cell.angle_alpha   90.00
_cell.angle_beta   90.00
_cell.angle_gamma   90.00
#
_symmetry.space_group_name_H-M   'P 1'
#
loop_
_entity.id
_entity.type
_entity.pdbx_description
1 polymer ?
#
loop_
_entity_poly.entity_id
_entity_poly.type
_entity_poly.pdbx_seq_one_letter_code
_entity_poly.pdbx_strand_id
1 'polypeptide(L)'
;MRRLEPFWGCPAPDRENEGEVRIILPEKIICAGGVVFKDDKIVSLRRKNGVWLMPKGHVEPGETLEETAVREVWEETGLVARVEAPLGVTEYSYTEEGTLFRKKVFWFYMEAYGGELQPEKEMFTDIRLLAFNELGLLSFEADRKLAAKAFHRYRKDCCPQGNPPGCGLCD
;
A
#
# COMPACT_ATOMS: atom_id res chain seq x y z
N MET A 1 -25.57 -32.48 72.92
CA MET A 1 -25.62 -31.30 72.03
C MET A 1 -24.26 -31.14 71.36
N ARG A 2 -24.13 -31.61 70.11
CA ARG A 2 -22.96 -31.32 69.25
C ARG A 2 -23.42 -30.25 68.25
N ARG A 3 -22.71 -29.12 68.24
CA ARG A 3 -22.91 -28.03 67.28
C ARG A 3 -22.28 -28.46 65.95
N LEU A 4 -23.05 -28.43 64.87
CA LEU A 4 -22.60 -28.67 63.50
C LEU A 4 -22.08 -27.35 62.93
N GLU A 5 -20.83 -27.32 62.47
CA GLU A 5 -20.25 -26.24 61.67
C GLU A 5 -20.44 -26.58 60.17
N PRO A 6 -20.96 -25.69 59.32
CA PRO A 6 -20.94 -25.87 57.88
C PRO A 6 -19.76 -25.08 57.28
N PHE A 7 -18.57 -25.66 57.27
CA PHE A 7 -17.40 -25.05 56.64
C PHE A 7 -17.18 -25.63 55.23
N TRP A 8 -17.96 -25.16 54.26
CA TRP A 8 -17.63 -25.34 52.85
C TRP A 8 -16.42 -24.46 52.52
N GLY A 9 -15.23 -25.00 52.72
CA GLY A 9 -14.00 -24.41 52.21
C GLY A 9 -13.90 -24.66 50.71
N CYS A 10 -14.47 -23.76 49.90
CA CYS A 10 -14.00 -23.63 48.52
C CYS A 10 -12.54 -23.15 48.59
N PRO A 11 -11.57 -23.87 48.02
CA PRO A 11 -10.24 -23.30 47.83
C PRO A 11 -10.42 -22.04 46.97
N ALA A 12 -9.87 -20.91 47.45
CA ALA A 12 -9.78 -19.71 46.63
C ALA A 12 -9.01 -20.08 45.35
N PRO A 13 -9.47 -19.64 44.16
CA PRO A 13 -8.69 -19.84 42.95
C PRO A 13 -7.32 -19.20 43.16
N ASP A 14 -6.31 -20.03 42.92
CA ASP A 14 -4.93 -19.73 42.66
C ASP A 14 -4.79 -18.46 41.81
N ARG A 15 -4.55 -17.33 42.50
CA ARG A 15 -4.22 -16.03 41.89
C ARG A 15 -2.74 -15.99 41.52
N GLU A 16 -2.30 -16.89 40.65
CA GLU A 16 -0.95 -16.83 40.08
C GLU A 16 -0.99 -17.12 38.57
N ASN A 17 -1.57 -16.19 37.82
CA ASN A 17 -1.16 -15.89 36.45
C ASN A 17 -1.81 -14.56 36.04
N GLU A 18 -1.40 -13.48 36.70
CA GLU A 18 -1.49 -12.15 36.09
C GLU A 18 -0.46 -12.11 34.97
N GLY A 19 -0.83 -12.69 33.82
CA GLY A 19 -0.04 -12.59 32.60
C GLY A 19 0.21 -11.11 32.32
N GLU A 20 1.46 -10.69 32.45
CA GLU A 20 1.91 -9.33 32.25
C GLU A 20 1.44 -8.85 30.87
N VAL A 21 0.44 -7.95 30.83
CA VAL A 21 -0.08 -7.39 29.58
C VAL A 21 0.99 -6.50 29.00
N ARG A 22 1.80 -7.05 28.09
CA ARG A 22 2.79 -6.26 27.35
C ARG A 22 2.08 -5.43 26.28
N ILE A 23 2.04 -4.12 26.48
CA ILE A 23 1.61 -3.17 25.46
C ILE A 23 2.73 -3.10 24.41
N ILE A 24 2.51 -3.72 23.25
CA ILE A 24 3.41 -3.61 22.10
C ILE A 24 2.97 -2.38 21.30
N LEU A 25 3.73 -1.28 21.40
CA LEU A 25 3.52 -0.13 20.52
C LEU A 25 4.11 -0.44 19.13
N PRO A 26 3.38 -0.17 18.05
CA PRO A 26 3.88 -0.49 16.71
C PRO A 26 4.99 0.48 16.30
N GLU A 27 6.03 -0.05 15.67
CA GLU A 27 7.03 0.75 14.97
C GLU A 27 6.38 1.36 13.72
N LYS A 28 6.56 2.67 13.53
CA LYS A 28 5.95 3.41 12.42
C LYS A 28 6.89 3.48 11.23
N ILE A 29 6.39 3.04 10.08
CA ILE A 29 7.11 3.11 8.81
C ILE A 29 6.38 4.10 7.90
N ILE A 30 7.11 5.11 7.40
CA ILE A 30 6.61 6.07 6.43
C ILE A 30 7.17 5.74 5.05
N CYS A 31 6.28 5.67 4.08
CA CYS A 31 6.59 5.39 2.69
C CYS A 31 5.92 6.40 1.77
N ALA A 32 6.47 6.54 0.57
CA ALA A 32 5.80 7.21 -0.53
C ALA A 32 5.86 6.36 -1.80
N GLY A 33 4.93 6.59 -2.71
CA GLY A 33 4.82 5.83 -3.95
C GLY A 33 3.96 6.49 -5.01
N GLY A 34 4.00 5.91 -6.20
CA GLY A 34 3.35 6.43 -7.40
C GLY A 34 2.23 5.53 -7.89
N VAL A 35 1.07 6.12 -8.17
CA VAL A 35 0.11 5.55 -9.12
C VAL A 35 0.45 6.12 -10.49
N VAL A 36 1.35 5.42 -11.18
CA VAL A 36 2.02 5.91 -12.39
C VAL A 36 1.23 5.50 -13.62
N PHE A 37 0.86 6.49 -14.44
CA PHE A 37 0.30 6.27 -15.76
C PHE A 37 1.39 6.19 -16.82
N LYS A 38 1.29 5.17 -17.68
CA LYS A 38 2.06 5.01 -18.91
C LYS A 38 1.14 4.40 -19.98
N ASP A 39 1.03 5.06 -21.13
CA ASP A 39 0.16 4.63 -22.25
C ASP A 39 -1.28 4.33 -21.78
N ASP A 40 -1.86 5.27 -21.03
CA ASP A 40 -3.20 5.20 -20.42
C ASP A 40 -3.42 4.05 -19.42
N LYS A 41 -2.36 3.37 -18.97
CA LYS A 41 -2.42 2.24 -18.04
C LYS A 41 -1.61 2.52 -16.79
N ILE A 42 -1.98 1.87 -15.69
CA ILE A 42 -1.25 1.97 -14.41
C ILE A 42 -0.13 0.95 -14.35
N VAL A 43 1.05 1.37 -13.93
CA VAL A 43 2.20 0.49 -13.70
C VAL A 43 1.99 -0.33 -12.41
N SER A 44 2.22 -1.62 -12.49
CA SER A 44 2.17 -2.56 -11.36
C SER A 44 3.35 -3.52 -11.39
N LEU A 45 3.77 -3.96 -10.21
CA LEU A 45 4.91 -4.84 -9.98
C LEU A 45 4.48 -6.08 -9.21
N ARG A 46 5.11 -7.22 -9.49
CA ARG A 46 4.88 -8.49 -8.79
C ARG A 46 6.08 -8.89 -7.94
N ARG A 47 5.89 -9.00 -6.63
CA ARG A 47 6.92 -9.54 -5.72
C ARG A 47 7.12 -11.04 -5.90
N LYS A 48 8.25 -11.56 -5.42
CA LYS A 48 8.57 -13.01 -5.41
C LYS A 48 7.50 -13.87 -4.71
N ASN A 49 6.81 -13.34 -3.70
CA ASN A 49 5.71 -14.01 -3.01
C ASN A 49 4.36 -13.93 -3.76
N GLY A 50 4.35 -13.41 -4.99
CA GLY A 50 3.17 -13.34 -5.84
C GLY A 50 2.28 -12.11 -5.66
N VAL A 51 2.58 -11.24 -4.70
CA VAL A 51 1.82 -10.01 -4.43
C VAL A 51 2.03 -9.00 -5.55
N TRP A 52 0.92 -8.49 -6.08
CA TRP A 52 0.87 -7.39 -7.04
C TRP A 52 0.56 -6.07 -6.34
N LEU A 53 1.38 -5.05 -6.62
CA LEU A 53 1.32 -3.73 -5.99
C LEU A 53 1.78 -2.62 -6.95
N MET A 54 1.55 -1.38 -6.55
CA MET A 54 2.06 -0.18 -7.25
C MET A 54 3.40 0.25 -6.62
N PRO A 55 4.29 0.92 -7.39
CA PRO A 55 5.63 1.24 -6.94
C PRO A 55 5.65 2.18 -5.73
N LYS A 56 6.46 1.84 -4.72
CA LYS A 56 6.59 2.58 -3.45
C LYS A 56 7.78 2.06 -2.64
N GLY A 57 8.33 2.93 -1.79
CA GLY A 57 9.27 2.51 -0.77
C GLY A 57 9.46 3.52 0.34
N HIS A 58 10.56 3.39 1.09
CA HIS A 58 10.76 4.11 2.34
C HIS A 58 11.20 5.54 2.08
N VAL A 59 10.71 6.46 2.91
CA VAL A 59 11.21 7.85 2.90
C VAL A 59 12.59 7.86 3.53
N GLU A 60 13.59 8.30 2.78
CA GLU A 60 14.96 8.41 3.29
C GLU A 60 15.21 9.74 4.00
N PRO A 61 16.23 9.83 4.89
CA PRO A 61 16.56 11.07 5.56
C PRO A 61 16.87 12.20 4.57
N GLY A 62 16.10 13.28 4.64
CA GLY A 62 16.28 14.47 3.80
C GLY A 62 15.41 14.51 2.55
N GLU A 63 14.66 13.44 2.25
CA GLU A 63 13.70 13.44 1.15
C GLU A 63 12.33 13.98 1.55
N THR A 64 11.69 14.70 0.63
CA THR A 64 10.25 14.92 0.62
C THR A 64 9.50 13.67 0.17
N LEU A 65 8.19 13.61 0.43
CA LEU A 65 7.35 12.48 0.01
C LEU A 65 7.32 12.35 -1.52
N GLU A 66 7.30 13.47 -2.22
CA GLU A 66 7.33 13.56 -3.67
C GLU A 66 8.66 13.06 -4.23
N GLU A 67 9.80 13.47 -3.64
CA GLU A 67 11.13 12.99 -4.04
C GLU A 67 11.27 11.49 -3.85
N THR A 68 10.84 10.97 -2.69
CA THR A 68 10.81 9.52 -2.45
C THR A 68 9.93 8.81 -3.49
N ALA A 69 8.74 9.32 -3.80
CA ALA A 69 7.87 8.69 -4.79
C ALA A 69 8.50 8.65 -6.20
N VAL A 70 9.18 9.72 -6.61
CA VAL A 70 9.89 9.78 -7.91
C VAL A 70 11.07 8.82 -7.94
N ARG A 71 11.90 8.79 -6.88
CA ARG A 71 13.04 7.87 -6.77
C ARG A 71 12.58 6.42 -6.84
N GLU A 72 11.61 6.04 -5.99
CA GLU A 72 11.11 4.67 -5.91
C GLU A 72 10.48 4.20 -7.23
N VAL A 73 9.74 5.08 -7.93
CA VAL A 73 9.23 4.74 -9.26
C VAL A 73 10.38 4.45 -10.22
N TRP A 74 11.43 5.26 -10.21
CA TRP A 74 12.58 5.04 -11.07
C TRP A 74 13.34 3.75 -10.70
N GLU A 75 13.63 3.54 -9.43
CA GLU A 75 14.36 2.36 -8.93
C GLU A 75 13.60 1.06 -9.20
N GLU A 76 12.30 1.01 -8.88
CA GLU A 76 11.52 -0.23 -8.97
C GLU A 76 11.06 -0.56 -10.40
N THR A 77 10.92 0.44 -11.28
CA THR A 77 10.29 0.27 -12.61
C THR A 77 11.14 0.70 -13.81
N GLY A 78 12.24 1.43 -13.58
CA GLY A 78 13.06 2.04 -14.65
C GLY A 78 12.42 3.24 -15.35
N LEU A 79 11.20 3.63 -14.97
CA LEU A 79 10.50 4.78 -15.57
C LEU A 79 10.90 6.10 -14.93
N VAL A 80 10.99 7.14 -15.76
CA VAL A 80 11.08 8.52 -15.28
C VAL A 80 9.67 9.12 -15.32
N ALA A 81 9.18 9.53 -14.16
CA ALA A 81 7.83 10.05 -13.98
C ALA A 81 7.81 11.37 -13.23
N ARG A 82 6.77 12.17 -13.46
CA ARG A 82 6.52 13.44 -12.78
C ARG A 82 5.31 13.33 -11.85
N VAL A 83 5.38 14.00 -10.71
CA VAL A 83 4.23 14.12 -9.79
C VAL A 83 3.28 15.17 -10.33
N GLU A 84 2.04 14.76 -10.57
CA GLU A 84 0.97 15.67 -10.97
C GLU A 84 0.18 16.19 -9.77
N ALA A 85 -0.08 15.30 -8.80
CA ALA A 85 -0.81 15.66 -7.58
C ALA A 85 -0.75 14.59 -6.48
N PRO A 86 -0.99 14.97 -5.22
CA PRO A 86 -1.31 14.00 -4.17
C PRO A 86 -2.61 13.25 -4.49
N LEU A 87 -2.62 11.93 -4.27
CA LEU A 87 -3.74 11.07 -4.60
C LEU A 87 -4.43 10.47 -3.37
N GLY A 88 -3.67 10.06 -2.36
CA GLY A 88 -4.24 9.47 -1.15
C GLY A 88 -3.21 8.85 -0.23
N VAL A 89 -3.70 8.18 0.81
CA VAL A 89 -2.88 7.50 1.81
C VAL A 89 -3.47 6.12 2.07
N THR A 90 -2.63 5.10 2.15
CA THR A 90 -3.00 3.78 2.67
C THR A 90 -2.22 3.48 3.94
N GLU A 91 -2.83 2.72 4.84
CA GLU A 91 -2.21 2.35 6.11
C GLU A 91 -2.58 0.91 6.46
N TYR A 92 -1.59 0.13 6.88
CA TYR A 92 -1.78 -1.25 7.31
C TYR A 92 -0.73 -1.62 8.36
N SER A 93 -1.05 -2.65 9.15
CA SER A 93 -0.14 -3.21 10.13
C SER A 93 0.25 -4.63 9.75
N TYR A 94 1.48 -5.01 10.07
CA TYR A 94 1.97 -6.37 9.90
C TYR A 94 2.97 -6.69 11.02
N THR A 95 3.15 -7.97 11.31
CA THR A 95 4.13 -8.43 12.29
C THR A 95 5.27 -9.14 11.57
N GLU A 96 6.50 -8.76 11.89
CA GLU A 96 7.72 -9.38 11.35
C GLU A 96 8.68 -9.60 12.52
N GLU A 97 9.18 -10.83 12.67
CA GLU A 97 10.09 -11.24 13.76
C GLU A 97 9.60 -10.88 15.18
N GLY A 98 8.29 -10.86 15.39
CA GLY A 98 7.66 -10.51 16.68
C GLY A 98 7.48 -9.00 16.91
N THR A 99 7.95 -8.16 16.00
CA THR A 99 7.74 -6.71 16.02
C THR A 99 6.51 -6.35 15.21
N LEU A 100 5.61 -5.56 15.82
CA LEU A 100 4.44 -5.02 15.12
C LEU A 100 4.84 -3.73 14.42
N PHE A 101 4.64 -3.67 13.10
CA PHE A 101 4.86 -2.48 12.29
C PHE A 101 3.53 -1.88 11.87
N ARG A 102 3.46 -0.56 11.85
CA ARG A 102 2.36 0.23 11.27
C ARG A 102 2.92 1.04 10.11
N LYS A 103 2.62 0.60 8.89
CA LYS A 103 3.12 1.19 7.66
C LYS A 103 2.09 2.13 7.06
N LYS A 104 2.51 3.37 6.80
CA LYS A 104 1.71 4.43 6.17
C LYS A 104 2.37 4.83 4.85
N VAL A 105 1.61 4.72 3.75
CA VAL A 105 2.09 5.02 2.40
C VAL A 105 1.35 6.23 1.85
N PHE A 106 2.09 7.27 1.47
CA PHE A 106 1.57 8.42 0.76
C PHE A 106 1.67 8.19 -0.74
N TRP A 107 0.58 8.41 -1.45
CA TRP A 107 0.48 8.10 -2.87
C TRP A 107 0.26 9.34 -3.71
N PHE A 108 0.97 9.39 -4.84
CA PHE A 108 0.88 10.46 -5.81
C PHE A 108 0.33 9.95 -7.15
N TYR A 109 -0.49 10.76 -7.81
CA TYR A 109 -0.83 10.59 -9.21
C TYR A 109 0.37 11.08 -10.03
N MET A 110 0.88 10.20 -10.90
CA MET A 110 2.12 10.45 -11.63
C MET A 110 1.97 10.05 -13.10
N GLU A 111 2.69 10.75 -13.97
CA GLU A 111 2.75 10.44 -15.40
C GLU A 111 4.19 10.13 -15.81
N ALA A 112 4.37 8.97 -16.46
CA ALA A 112 5.66 8.60 -17.03
C ALA A 112 5.92 9.40 -18.32
N TYR A 113 7.12 9.97 -18.44
CA TYR A 113 7.54 10.75 -19.62
C TYR A 113 8.86 10.26 -20.22
N GLY A 114 9.50 9.26 -19.62
CA GLY A 114 10.73 8.67 -20.12
C GLY A 114 11.11 7.39 -19.36
N GLY A 115 12.32 6.92 -19.60
CA GLY A 115 12.82 5.65 -19.03
C GLY A 115 12.35 4.42 -19.81
N GLU A 116 12.82 3.25 -19.38
CA GLU A 116 12.48 1.96 -19.96
C GLU A 116 11.84 1.08 -18.90
N LEU A 117 10.70 0.47 -19.22
CA LEU A 117 9.93 -0.32 -18.28
C LEU A 117 10.67 -1.63 -17.94
N GLN A 118 11.35 -1.66 -16.81
CA GLN A 118 12.12 -2.82 -16.34
C GLN A 118 12.00 -2.95 -14.82
N PRO A 119 11.53 -4.10 -14.30
CA PRO A 119 11.43 -4.29 -12.86
C PRO A 119 12.81 -4.46 -12.23
N GLU A 120 12.98 -3.91 -11.03
CA GLU A 120 14.12 -4.19 -10.16
C GLU A 120 14.15 -5.68 -9.78
N LYS A 121 15.19 -6.39 -10.23
CA LYS A 121 15.20 -7.87 -10.30
C LYS A 121 15.36 -8.54 -8.94
N GLU A 122 15.88 -7.85 -7.94
CA GLU A 122 16.06 -8.43 -6.61
C GLU A 122 14.72 -8.49 -5.86
N MET A 123 13.86 -7.48 -6.00
CA MET A 123 12.55 -7.44 -5.32
C MET A 123 11.39 -7.97 -6.17
N PHE A 124 11.44 -7.78 -7.50
CA PHE A 124 10.30 -8.03 -8.38
C PHE A 124 10.57 -9.09 -9.45
N THR A 125 9.52 -9.83 -9.78
CA THR A 125 9.53 -10.94 -10.74
C THR A 125 8.77 -10.62 -12.04
N ASP A 126 7.90 -9.62 -12.02
CA ASP A 126 7.09 -9.23 -13.18
C ASP A 126 6.69 -7.75 -13.07
N ILE A 127 6.39 -7.12 -14.21
CA ILE A 127 5.87 -5.75 -14.33
C ILE A 127 4.73 -5.74 -15.36
N ARG A 128 3.62 -5.07 -15.04
CA ARG A 128 2.46 -4.98 -15.93
C ARG A 128 1.85 -3.60 -15.95
N LEU A 129 1.44 -3.20 -17.15
CA LEU A 129 0.59 -2.05 -17.38
C LEU A 129 -0.87 -2.51 -17.33
N LEU A 130 -1.61 -2.05 -16.32
CA LEU A 130 -2.99 -2.43 -16.06
C LEU A 130 -3.96 -1.40 -16.63
N ALA A 131 -4.85 -1.85 -17.50
CA ALA A 131 -6.05 -1.10 -17.86
C ALA A 131 -7.06 -1.07 -16.68
N PHE A 132 -8.08 -0.22 -16.78
CA PHE A 132 -9.08 -0.05 -15.72
C PHE A 132 -9.79 -1.35 -15.33
N ASN A 133 -10.12 -2.19 -16.31
CA ASN A 133 -10.75 -3.50 -16.10
C ASN A 133 -9.80 -4.57 -15.54
N GLU A 134 -8.49 -4.31 -15.53
CA GLU A 134 -7.46 -5.23 -15.02
C GLU A 134 -7.03 -4.92 -13.58
N LEU A 135 -7.56 -3.86 -12.96
CA LEU A 135 -7.22 -3.46 -11.60
C LEU A 135 -7.45 -4.57 -10.57
N GLY A 136 -8.30 -5.56 -10.88
CA GLY A 136 -8.47 -6.78 -10.07
C GLY A 136 -7.18 -7.56 -9.80
N LEU A 137 -6.12 -7.34 -10.60
CA LEU A 137 -4.81 -7.97 -10.39
C LEU A 137 -4.08 -7.45 -9.15
N LEU A 138 -4.27 -6.18 -8.75
CA LEU A 138 -3.66 -5.64 -7.53
C LEU A 138 -4.18 -6.40 -6.32
N SER A 139 -3.26 -6.88 -5.47
CA SER A 139 -3.61 -7.82 -4.40
C SER A 139 -4.47 -7.18 -3.31
N PHE A 140 -4.24 -5.89 -3.00
CA PHE A 140 -4.91 -5.20 -1.92
C PHE A 140 -6.10 -4.36 -2.41
N GLU A 141 -7.22 -4.42 -1.69
CA GLU A 141 -8.43 -3.66 -2.04
C GLU A 141 -8.21 -2.15 -1.98
N ALA A 142 -7.41 -1.67 -1.01
CA ALA A 142 -7.06 -0.27 -0.88
C ALA A 142 -6.33 0.25 -2.13
N ASP A 143 -5.40 -0.53 -2.65
CA ASP A 143 -4.64 -0.23 -3.87
C ASP A 143 -5.56 -0.21 -5.09
N ARG A 144 -6.49 -1.16 -5.20
CA ARG A 144 -7.52 -1.17 -6.27
C ARG A 144 -8.39 0.08 -6.25
N LYS A 145 -8.87 0.48 -5.07
CA LYS A 145 -9.68 1.71 -4.91
C LYS A 145 -8.89 2.95 -5.27
N LEU A 146 -7.61 3.00 -4.87
CA LEU A 146 -6.73 4.12 -5.17
C LEU A 146 -6.43 4.21 -6.68
N ALA A 147 -6.13 3.09 -7.33
CA ALA A 147 -5.91 3.00 -8.76
C ALA A 147 -7.17 3.41 -9.55
N ALA A 148 -8.36 2.94 -9.12
CA ALA A 148 -9.62 3.37 -9.69
C ALA A 148 -9.82 4.89 -9.55
N LYS A 149 -9.54 5.47 -8.37
CA LYS A 149 -9.56 6.92 -8.16
C LYS A 149 -8.62 7.65 -9.11
N ALA A 150 -7.43 7.12 -9.36
CA ALA A 150 -6.47 7.69 -10.29
C ALA A 150 -6.99 7.69 -11.73
N PHE A 151 -7.61 6.60 -12.20
CA PHE A 151 -8.28 6.56 -13.51
C PHE A 151 -9.40 7.59 -13.65
N HIS A 152 -10.22 7.79 -12.61
CA HIS A 152 -11.26 8.83 -12.64
C HIS A 152 -10.67 10.24 -12.76
N ARG A 153 -9.47 10.46 -12.21
CA ARG A 153 -8.74 11.72 -12.37
C ARG A 153 -8.15 11.83 -13.77
N TYR A 154 -7.41 10.81 -14.20
CA TYR A 154 -6.81 10.72 -15.54
C TYR A 154 -7.83 11.05 -16.64
N ARG A 155 -9.01 10.43 -16.60
CA ARG A 155 -10.09 10.68 -17.59
C ARG A 155 -10.58 12.13 -17.61
N LYS A 156 -10.64 12.80 -16.45
CA LYS A 156 -11.04 14.22 -16.38
C LYS A 156 -9.97 15.13 -16.97
N ASP A 157 -8.71 14.81 -16.71
CA ASP A 157 -7.57 15.60 -17.16
C ASP A 157 -7.35 15.41 -18.68
N CYS A 158 -7.56 14.20 -19.22
CA CYS A 158 -7.48 13.91 -20.65
C CYS A 158 -8.67 14.43 -21.48
N CYS A 159 -9.86 14.56 -20.90
CA CYS A 159 -11.08 14.95 -21.61
C CYS A 159 -11.91 15.98 -20.80
N PRO A 160 -11.41 17.22 -20.64
CA PRO A 160 -12.06 18.23 -19.82
C PRO A 160 -13.45 18.67 -20.34
N GLN A 161 -13.76 18.41 -21.62
CA GLN A 161 -15.00 18.79 -22.30
C GLN A 161 -15.90 17.59 -22.68
N GLY A 162 -15.59 16.38 -22.20
CA GLY A 162 -16.28 15.14 -22.57
C GLY A 162 -15.54 14.32 -23.63
N ASN A 163 -15.98 13.07 -23.83
CA ASN A 163 -15.24 12.07 -24.60
C ASN A 163 -15.31 12.36 -26.12
N PRO A 164 -14.18 12.55 -26.83
CA PRO A 164 -14.20 12.59 -28.28
C PRO A 164 -14.61 11.21 -28.84
N PRO A 165 -15.35 11.15 -29.96
CA PRO A 165 -15.77 9.88 -30.55
C PRO A 165 -14.55 9.02 -30.91
N GLY A 166 -14.50 7.79 -30.39
CA GLY A 166 -13.42 6.82 -30.60
C GLY A 166 -12.40 6.70 -29.46
N CYS A 167 -12.54 7.47 -28.38
CA CYS A 167 -11.69 7.34 -27.19
C CYS A 167 -12.18 6.20 -26.28
N GLY A 168 -11.56 5.02 -26.41
CA GLY A 168 -11.87 3.82 -25.63
C GLY A 168 -11.46 3.86 -24.16
N LEU A 169 -11.06 5.03 -23.64
CA LEU A 169 -10.67 5.23 -22.23
C LEU A 169 -11.88 5.46 -21.33
N CYS A 170 -13.05 5.72 -21.93
CA CYS A 170 -14.19 6.24 -21.21
C CYS A 170 -15.48 5.40 -21.27
N ASP A 171 -15.48 4.31 -22.03
CA ASP A 171 -16.65 3.44 -22.22
C ASP A 171 -16.93 2.53 -21.01
#